data_AF-A0A4U2PUW2-F1
#
_entry.id   AF-A0A4U2PUW2-F1
#
_cell.length_a   1.000
_cell.length_b   1.000
_cell.length_c   1.000
_cell.angle_alpha   90.00
_cell.angle_beta   90.00
_cell.angle_gamma   90.00
#
_symmetry.space_group_name_H-M   'P 1'
#
loop_
_entity.id
_entity.type
_entity.pdbx_description
1 polymer ?
#
loop_
_entity_poly.entity_id
_entity_poly.type
_entity_poly.pdbx_seq_one_letter_code
_entity_poly.pdbx_strand_id
1 'polypeptide(L)'
;MIKRLEDALANKKKISGADASFYMHEVSESTMMKKGIDYDTAHEMALQKYDVSRFSVYHPDIIKSMPEIFNKNWRKFWGIE
;
A
#
# COMPACT_ATOMS: atom_id res chain seq x y z
N MET A 1 -6.24 -4.15 7.35
CA MET A 1 -6.51 -3.67 5.98
C MET A 1 -7.86 -4.18 5.49
N ILE A 2 -8.04 -5.49 5.25
CA ILE A 2 -9.25 -6.09 4.63
C ILE A 2 -10.59 -5.53 5.14
N LYS A 3 -10.78 -5.38 6.46
CA LYS A 3 -12.00 -4.79 7.03
C LYS A 3 -12.36 -3.43 6.41
N ARG A 4 -11.39 -2.56 6.13
CA ARG A 4 -11.65 -1.26 5.49
C ARG A 4 -12.12 -1.38 4.03
N LEU A 5 -11.68 -2.43 3.33
CA LEU A 5 -12.16 -2.75 1.98
C LEU A 5 -13.59 -3.30 2.05
N GLU A 6 -13.88 -4.21 2.98
CA GLU A 6 -15.21 -4.76 3.23
C GLU A 6 -16.20 -3.65 3.61
N ASP A 7 -15.81 -2.75 4.52
CA ASP A 7 -16.61 -1.61 4.94
C ASP A 7 -16.89 -0.67 3.76
N ALA A 8 -15.87 -0.36 2.94
CA ALA A 8 -16.06 0.47 1.74
C ALA A 8 -17.06 -0.17 0.76
N LEU A 9 -16.94 -1.48 0.52
CA LEU A 9 -17.84 -2.23 -0.34
C LEU A 9 -19.28 -2.24 0.20
N ALA A 10 -19.47 -2.55 1.48
CA ALA A 10 -20.78 -2.58 2.14
C ALA A 10 -21.48 -1.22 2.07
N ASN A 11 -20.72 -0.14 2.17
CA ASN A 11 -21.22 1.24 2.10
C ASN A 11 -21.26 1.82 0.68
N LYS A 12 -21.00 1.01 -0.37
CA LYS A 12 -20.93 1.45 -1.77
C LYS A 12 -20.01 2.65 -1.98
N LYS A 13 -18.96 2.75 -1.17
CA LYS A 13 -17.97 3.83 -1.21
C LYS A 13 -16.72 3.34 -1.95
N LYS A 14 -16.17 4.18 -2.81
CA LYS A 14 -14.87 3.90 -3.43
C LYS A 14 -13.77 4.03 -2.38
N ILE A 15 -12.86 3.05 -2.35
CA ILE A 15 -11.58 3.22 -1.65
C ILE A 15 -10.78 4.35 -2.31
N SER A 16 -9.99 5.06 -1.53
CA SER A 16 -9.18 6.20 -1.99
C SER A 16 -7.95 6.37 -1.10
N GLY A 17 -7.03 7.25 -1.48
CA GLY A 17 -5.83 7.54 -0.69
C GLY A 17 -4.96 6.30 -0.46
N ALA A 18 -4.44 6.15 0.77
CA ALA A 18 -3.56 5.05 1.16
C ALA A 18 -4.19 3.67 0.95
N ASP A 19 -5.49 3.50 1.20
CA ASP A 19 -6.15 2.21 0.99
C ASP A 19 -6.18 1.84 -0.50
N ALA A 20 -6.49 2.78 -1.39
CA ALA A 20 -6.42 2.53 -2.83
C ALA A 20 -4.99 2.26 -3.29
N SER A 21 -4.02 3.05 -2.83
CA SER A 21 -2.60 2.84 -3.16
C SER A 21 -2.14 1.44 -2.74
N PHE A 22 -2.46 1.02 -1.51
CA PHE A 22 -2.10 -0.29 -1.00
C PHE A 22 -2.71 -1.41 -1.84
N TYR A 23 -4.04 -1.47 -1.97
CA TYR A 23 -4.68 -2.61 -2.65
C TYR A 23 -4.32 -2.70 -4.13
N MET A 24 -4.17 -1.56 -4.82
CA MET A 24 -3.75 -1.56 -6.22
C MET A 24 -2.29 -2.02 -6.38
N HIS A 25 -1.41 -1.65 -5.44
CA HIS A 25 -0.03 -2.15 -5.37
C HIS A 25 0.00 -3.67 -5.21
N GLU A 26 -0.63 -4.19 -4.15
CA GLU A 26 -0.64 -5.63 -3.81
C GLU A 26 -1.22 -6.49 -4.95
N VAL A 27 -2.32 -6.04 -5.59
CA VAL A 27 -2.93 -6.76 -6.71
C VAL A 27 -2.00 -6.78 -7.93
N SER A 28 -1.31 -5.67 -8.21
CA SER A 28 -0.36 -5.58 -9.33
C SER A 28 0.85 -6.47 -9.09
N GLU A 29 1.44 -6.41 -7.90
CA GLU A 29 2.57 -7.23 -7.47
C GLU A 29 2.22 -8.73 -7.56
N SER A 30 1.10 -9.15 -6.96
CA SER A 30 0.63 -10.54 -7.01
C SER A 30 0.36 -11.02 -8.44
N THR A 31 -0.16 -10.15 -9.32
CA THR A 31 -0.39 -10.49 -10.73
C THR A 31 0.91 -10.74 -11.47
N MET A 32 1.96 -9.96 -11.18
CA MET A 32 3.29 -10.12 -11.76
C MET A 32 3.98 -11.38 -11.22
N MET A 33 3.88 -11.63 -9.92
CA MET A 33 4.43 -12.84 -9.30
C MET A 33 3.81 -14.12 -9.85
N LYS A 34 2.49 -14.12 -10.10
CA LYS A 34 1.80 -15.24 -10.76
C LYS A 34 2.28 -15.52 -12.19
N LYS A 35 2.96 -14.54 -12.82
CA LYS A 35 3.59 -14.67 -14.14
C LYS A 35 5.07 -15.07 -14.06
N GLY A 36 5.57 -15.37 -12.86
CA GLY A 36 6.95 -15.80 -12.64
C GLY A 36 7.95 -14.67 -12.39
N ILE A 37 7.49 -13.43 -12.19
CA ILE A 37 8.36 -12.32 -11.78
C ILE A 37 8.66 -12.47 -10.28
N ASP A 38 9.90 -12.26 -9.86
CA ASP A 38 10.26 -12.33 -8.44
C ASP A 38 9.65 -11.17 -7.64
N TYR A 39 9.64 -11.32 -6.32
CA TYR A 39 9.00 -10.35 -5.41
C TYR A 39 9.60 -8.94 -5.54
N ASP A 40 10.93 -8.80 -5.49
CA ASP A 40 11.59 -7.49 -5.47
C ASP A 40 11.34 -6.74 -6.79
N THR A 41 11.44 -7.45 -7.92
CA THR A 41 11.12 -6.89 -9.24
C THR A 41 9.65 -6.53 -9.36
N ALA A 42 8.74 -7.40 -8.91
CA ALA A 42 7.30 -7.15 -8.96
C ALA A 42 6.89 -5.93 -8.10
N HIS A 43 7.52 -5.79 -6.93
CA HIS A 43 7.31 -4.68 -6.01
C HIS A 43 7.68 -3.35 -6.66
N GLU A 44 8.90 -3.25 -7.20
CA GLU A 44 9.38 -2.03 -7.84
C GLU A 44 8.57 -1.69 -9.10
N MET A 45 8.20 -2.70 -9.90
CA MET A 45 7.32 -2.50 -11.07
C MET A 45 5.92 -2.00 -10.67
N ALA A 46 5.37 -2.43 -9.53
CA ALA A 46 4.07 -1.99 -9.05
C ALA A 46 4.08 -0.52 -8.62
N LEU A 47 5.16 -0.07 -7.96
CA LEU A 47 5.37 1.34 -7.63
C LEU A 47 5.43 2.20 -8.90
N GLN A 48 6.23 1.77 -9.88
CA GLN A 48 6.41 2.49 -11.15
C GLN A 48 5.13 2.55 -11.97
N LYS A 49 4.37 1.45 -12.03
CA LYS A 49 3.12 1.37 -12.81
C LYS A 49 2.10 2.44 -12.42
N TYR A 50 2.03 2.78 -11.14
CA TYR A 50 1.08 3.78 -10.62
C TYR A 50 1.75 5.12 -10.30
N ASP A 51 3.04 5.27 -10.60
CA ASP A 51 3.84 6.47 -10.29
C ASP A 51 3.68 6.92 -8.83
N VAL A 52 3.73 5.95 -7.92
CA VAL A 52 3.55 6.19 -6.47
C VAL A 52 4.88 6.04 -5.72
N SER A 53 5.01 6.82 -4.64
CA SER A 53 6.12 6.68 -3.71
C SER A 53 5.95 5.43 -2.85
N ARG A 54 7.05 4.73 -2.54
CA ARG A 54 7.03 3.64 -1.54
C ARG A 54 6.51 4.07 -0.16
N PHE A 55 6.60 5.37 0.15
CA PHE A 55 6.09 5.91 1.41
C PHE A 55 4.56 6.03 1.44
N SER A 56 3.89 6.06 0.27
CA SER A 56 2.42 6.19 0.18
C SER A 56 1.67 4.87 0.19
N VAL A 57 2.36 3.73 0.06
CA VAL A 57 1.73 2.41 0.00
C VAL A 57 1.11 2.01 1.33
N TYR A 58 1.73 2.36 2.47
CA TYR A 58 1.25 1.96 3.79
C TYR A 58 0.41 3.05 4.46
N HIS A 59 -0.73 2.64 5.02
CA HIS A 59 -1.60 3.53 5.76
C HIS A 59 -0.95 4.01 7.07
N PRO A 60 -1.15 5.28 7.50
CA PRO A 60 -0.63 5.83 8.76
C PRO A 60 -0.80 4.93 9.99
N ASP A 61 -1.98 4.32 10.16
CA ASP A 61 -2.24 3.40 11.27
C ASP A 61 -1.27 2.21 11.32
N ILE A 62 -0.91 1.66 10.17
CA ILE A 62 0.04 0.53 10.07
C ILE A 62 1.45 1.01 10.46
N ILE A 63 1.84 2.17 9.94
CA ILE A 63 3.12 2.83 10.26
C ILE A 63 3.25 3.08 11.76
N LYS A 64 2.16 3.49 12.43
CA LYS A 64 2.15 3.70 13.89
C LYS A 64 2.20 2.38 14.66
N SER A 65 1.56 1.33 14.17
CA SER A 65 1.48 0.03 14.86
C SER A 65 2.76 -0.80 14.79
N MET A 66 3.67 -0.51 13.85
CA MET A 66 4.89 -1.30 13.61
C MET A 66 6.15 -0.40 13.59
N PRO A 67 6.49 0.26 14.71
CA PRO A 67 7.62 1.19 14.79
C PRO A 67 8.99 0.57 14.49
N GLU A 68 9.12 -0.74 14.65
CA GLU A 68 10.31 -1.53 14.33
C GLU A 68 10.54 -1.71 12.82
N ILE A 69 9.47 -1.64 12.03
CA ILE A 69 9.53 -1.76 10.56
C ILE A 69 9.60 -0.37 9.92
N PHE A 70 8.77 0.56 10.37
CA PHE A 70 8.62 1.88 9.74
C PHE A 70 9.40 2.97 10.48
N ASN A 71 10.48 3.43 9.85
CA ASN A 71 11.32 4.48 10.40
C ASN A 71 10.70 5.90 10.28
N LYS A 72 11.42 6.89 10.81
CA LYS A 72 11.00 8.31 10.82
C LYS A 72 10.63 8.89 9.45
N ASN A 73 11.16 8.36 8.35
CA ASN A 73 10.87 8.89 7.01
C ASN A 73 9.42 8.60 6.59
N TRP A 74 8.88 7.43 6.93
CA TRP A 74 7.47 7.12 6.71
C TRP A 74 6.55 8.03 7.53
N ARG A 75 6.90 8.27 8.81
CA ARG A 75 6.12 9.18 9.68
C ARG A 75 6.12 10.61 9.16
N LYS A 76 7.29 11.09 8.71
CA LYS A 76 7.46 12.41 8.10
C LYS A 76 6.64 12.56 6.83
N PHE A 77 6.62 11.56 5.95
CA PHE A 77 5.82 11.59 4.71
C PHE A 77 4.33 11.80 5.00
N TRP A 78 3.82 11.16 6.06
CA TRP A 78 2.42 11.23 6.45
C TRP A 78 2.08 12.36 7.45
N GLY A 79 3.07 13.12 7.93
CA GLY A 79 2.86 14.19 8.92
C GLY A 79 2.35 13.67 10.27
N ILE A 80 2.77 12.48 10.68
CA ILE A 80 2.28 11.80 11.90
C ILE A 80 3.39 11.60 12.96
N GLU A 81 4.29 12.57 13.08
CA GLU A 81 5.37 12.54 14.09
C GLU A 81 4.85 12.34 15.52
#